data_AF-A0AAE2LH59-F1
#
_entry.id   AF-A0AAE2LH59-F1
#
_cell.length_a   1.000
_cell.length_b   1.000
_cell.length_c   1.000
_cell.angle_alpha   90.00
_cell.angle_beta   90.00
_cell.angle_gamma   90.00
#
_symmetry.space_group_name_H-M   'P 1'
#
loop_
_entity.id
_entity.type
_entity.pdbx_description
1 polymer ?
#
loop_
_entity_poly.entity_id
_entity_poly.type
_entity_poly.pdbx_seq_one_letter_code
_entity_poly.pdbx_strand_id
1 'polypeptide(L)'
;MSEHTSHDAEFWAARPRSIDTYTVRECVETERGDYQISTTNGIGFIRSKADVGAPLAPGAEFDLETVNISIITGFRVDGRWRFRLTNQDLAREARERTEAFRRKQVEQLEANKAKWWAVEQSLPGWIRARINRFREAAGEKFLLEGWGYELAIAQLAVAYAADDHAEVDRLARELGTSGNQHDFAKSLAAAHEAGDDEAIAQSVAGLAPITGSADYS
;
A
#
# COMPACT_ATOMS: atom_id res chain seq x y z
N MET A 1 -2.58 15.40 24.80
CA MET A 1 -3.61 15.23 23.76
C MET A 1 -3.64 13.76 23.44
N SER A 2 -4.75 13.04 23.66
CA SER A 2 -4.83 11.64 23.24
C SER A 2 -4.75 11.59 21.71
N GLU A 3 -3.74 10.93 21.17
CA GLU A 3 -3.70 10.59 19.75
C GLU A 3 -4.81 9.56 19.50
N HIS A 4 -6.00 10.05 19.14
CA HIS A 4 -7.07 9.18 18.68
C HIS A 4 -6.63 8.59 17.33
N THR A 5 -6.67 7.26 17.25
CA THR A 5 -6.29 6.54 16.04
C THR A 5 -7.46 6.52 15.06
N SER A 6 -7.23 6.21 13.78
CA SER A 6 -8.33 5.98 12.83
C SER A 6 -9.26 4.82 13.22
N HIS A 7 -8.89 4.04 14.24
CA HIS A 7 -9.69 2.96 14.79
C HIS A 7 -10.68 3.44 15.86
N ASP A 8 -10.73 4.73 16.19
CA ASP A 8 -11.60 5.29 17.21
C ASP A 8 -12.73 6.15 16.60
N ALA A 9 -13.93 6.10 17.19
CA ALA A 9 -15.06 6.86 16.68
C ALA A 9 -14.84 8.38 16.85
N GLU A 10 -14.13 8.79 17.90
CA GLU A 10 -13.78 10.18 18.20
C GLU A 10 -12.90 10.79 17.10
N PHE A 11 -11.98 10.01 16.53
CA PHE A 11 -11.17 10.44 15.39
C PHE A 11 -12.04 10.83 14.20
N TRP A 12 -13.04 10.00 13.88
CA TRP A 12 -13.96 10.25 12.77
C TRP A 12 -14.96 11.37 13.07
N ALA A 13 -15.35 11.55 14.33
CA ALA A 13 -16.21 12.64 14.75
C ALA A 13 -15.57 14.02 14.56
N ALA A 14 -14.25 14.11 14.71
CA ALA A 14 -13.50 15.35 14.52
C ALA A 14 -13.27 15.73 13.05
N ARG A 15 -13.63 14.87 12.08
CA ARG A 15 -13.40 15.11 10.65
C ARG A 15 -14.62 15.76 9.99
N PRO A 16 -14.44 16.87 9.25
CA PRO A 16 -15.54 17.48 8.52
C PRO A 16 -16.04 16.53 7.43
N ARG A 17 -17.36 16.47 7.27
CA ARG A 17 -18.02 15.76 6.17
C ARG A 17 -18.56 16.76 5.17
N SER A 18 -18.38 16.50 3.89
CA SER A 18 -18.96 17.26 2.76
C SER A 18 -20.13 16.48 2.19
N ILE A 19 -21.15 17.21 1.71
CA ILE A 19 -22.26 16.63 0.95
C ILE A 19 -22.34 17.38 -0.37
N ASP A 20 -22.18 16.64 -1.46
CA ASP A 20 -22.26 17.17 -2.82
C ASP A 20 -23.29 16.39 -3.62
N THR A 21 -24.00 17.10 -4.50
CA THR A 21 -25.02 16.52 -5.40
C THR A 21 -24.38 16.13 -6.73
N TYR A 22 -24.76 14.95 -7.22
CA TYR A 22 -24.27 14.36 -8.45
C TYR A 22 -25.42 13.90 -9.34
N THR A 23 -25.20 13.97 -10.65
CA THR A 23 -26.11 13.42 -11.65
C THR A 23 -25.59 12.08 -12.15
N VAL A 24 -26.42 11.05 -12.11
CA VAL A 24 -26.10 9.71 -12.62
C VAL A 24 -25.92 9.78 -14.13
N ARG A 25 -24.77 9.30 -14.60
CA ARG A 25 -24.57 8.94 -16.01
C ARG A 25 -25.07 7.52 -16.25
N GLU A 26 -24.69 6.60 -15.37
CA GLU A 26 -24.96 5.17 -15.53
C GLU A 26 -24.93 4.46 -14.15
N CYS A 27 -25.77 3.44 -13.99
CA CYS A 27 -25.78 2.54 -12.83
C CYS A 27 -25.91 1.09 -13.34
N VAL A 28 -24.80 0.34 -13.36
CA VAL A 28 -24.76 -1.05 -13.86
C VAL A 28 -24.48 -2.02 -12.73
N GLU A 29 -25.02 -3.22 -12.85
CA GLU A 29 -24.65 -4.33 -11.98
C GLU A 29 -23.29 -4.90 -12.41
N THR A 30 -22.41 -5.09 -11.43
CA THR A 30 -21.10 -5.72 -11.61
C THR A 30 -21.23 -7.24 -11.57
N GLU A 31 -20.22 -7.97 -12.07
CA GLU A 31 -20.16 -9.43 -11.98
C GLU A 31 -20.25 -9.97 -10.53
N ARG A 32 -19.92 -9.13 -9.54
CA ARG A 32 -19.98 -9.45 -8.10
C ARG A 32 -21.36 -9.20 -7.48
N GLY A 33 -22.32 -8.72 -8.27
CA GLY A 33 -23.69 -8.42 -7.82
C GLY A 33 -23.85 -7.07 -7.13
N ASP A 34 -22.81 -6.23 -7.07
CA ASP A 34 -22.87 -4.84 -6.59
C ASP A 34 -23.26 -3.88 -7.72
N TYR A 35 -23.67 -2.65 -7.41
CA TYR A 35 -23.85 -1.59 -8.40
C TYR A 35 -22.61 -0.73 -8.57
N GLN A 36 -22.16 -0.56 -9.81
CA GLN A 36 -21.23 0.47 -10.23
C GLN A 36 -22.03 1.70 -10.71
N ILE A 37 -21.87 2.81 -10.01
CA ILE A 37 -22.51 4.09 -10.32
C ILE A 37 -21.44 5.02 -10.89
N SER A 38 -21.70 5.58 -12.07
CA SER A 38 -20.87 6.63 -12.69
C SER A 38 -21.68 7.92 -12.82
N THR A 39 -21.03 9.06 -12.60
CA THR A 39 -21.64 10.39 -12.68
C THR A 39 -21.24 11.12 -13.96
N THR A 40 -21.98 12.16 -14.32
CA THR A 40 -21.71 13.00 -15.50
C THR A 40 -20.42 13.82 -15.36
N ASN A 41 -20.00 14.13 -14.13
CA ASN A 41 -18.75 14.84 -13.83
C ASN A 41 -17.53 13.91 -13.61
N GLY A 42 -17.65 12.62 -13.95
CA GLY A 42 -16.51 11.70 -13.99
C GLY A 42 -16.17 10.98 -12.69
N ILE A 43 -17.02 11.08 -11.67
CA ILE A 43 -16.88 10.28 -10.45
C ILE A 43 -17.53 8.91 -10.66
N GLY A 44 -16.88 7.86 -10.16
CA GLY A 44 -17.43 6.51 -10.18
C GLY A 44 -17.16 5.80 -8.85
N PHE A 45 -18.13 5.03 -8.38
CA PHE A 45 -17.98 4.20 -7.19
C PHE A 45 -18.81 2.93 -7.31
N ILE A 46 -18.42 1.91 -6.54
CA ILE A 46 -19.13 0.64 -6.45
C ILE A 46 -19.77 0.55 -5.06
N ARG A 47 -21.03 0.14 -4.99
CA ARG A 47 -21.73 -0.06 -3.72
C ARG A 47 -22.71 -1.22 -3.79
N SER A 48 -22.92 -1.86 -2.63
CA SER A 48 -23.81 -3.00 -2.52
C SER A 48 -25.25 -2.65 -2.93
N LYS A 49 -25.96 -3.62 -3.51
CA LYS A 49 -27.39 -3.48 -3.81
C LYS A 49 -28.24 -3.21 -2.57
N ALA A 50 -27.84 -3.73 -1.41
CA ALA A 50 -28.56 -3.50 -0.17
C ALA A 50 -28.53 -2.02 0.24
N ASP A 51 -27.37 -1.37 0.06
CA ASP A 51 -27.20 0.05 0.39
C ASP A 51 -27.79 1.00 -0.66
N VAL A 52 -27.76 0.58 -1.93
CA VAL A 52 -28.31 1.38 -3.03
C VAL A 52 -29.82 1.19 -3.14
N GLY A 53 -30.37 0.01 -2.83
CA GLY A 53 -31.76 -0.34 -3.11
C GLY A 53 -32.03 -0.47 -4.60
N ALA A 54 -33.06 0.20 -5.11
CA ALA A 54 -33.35 0.21 -6.54
C ALA A 54 -32.26 0.96 -7.33
N PRO A 55 -31.85 0.48 -8.52
CA PRO A 55 -30.84 1.13 -9.34
C PRO A 55 -31.29 2.54 -9.73
N LEU A 56 -30.34 3.46 -9.85
CA LEU A 56 -30.65 4.83 -10.30
C LEU A 56 -30.68 4.91 -11.82
N ALA A 57 -31.70 5.58 -12.35
CA ALA A 57 -31.77 5.86 -13.78
C ALA A 57 -30.73 6.93 -14.19
N PRO A 58 -30.21 6.89 -15.43
CA PRO A 58 -29.46 8.01 -16.00
C PRO A 58 -30.24 9.33 -15.88
N GLY A 59 -29.54 10.40 -15.49
CA GLY A 59 -30.13 11.72 -15.23
C GLY A 59 -30.69 11.91 -13.82
N ALA A 60 -30.81 10.85 -13.01
CA ALA A 60 -31.23 10.98 -11.62
C ALA A 60 -30.18 11.73 -10.79
N GLU A 61 -30.64 12.50 -9.81
CA GLU A 61 -29.78 13.19 -8.85
C GLU A 61 -29.69 12.42 -7.53
N PHE A 62 -28.52 12.48 -6.90
CA PHE A 62 -28.28 11.95 -5.58
C PHE A 62 -27.20 12.76 -4.87
N ASP A 63 -27.19 12.70 -3.54
CA ASP A 63 -26.11 13.30 -2.75
C ASP A 63 -25.16 12.23 -2.24
N LEU A 64 -23.86 12.52 -2.28
CA LEU A 64 -22.84 11.76 -1.58
C LEU A 64 -22.32 12.56 -0.40
N GLU A 65 -22.28 11.90 0.75
CA GLU A 65 -21.52 12.38 1.89
C GLU A 65 -20.12 11.79 1.82
N THR A 66 -19.08 12.63 1.93
CA THR A 66 -17.68 12.20 1.94
C THR A 66 -16.92 12.74 3.15
N VAL A 67 -15.88 12.03 3.56
CA VAL A 67 -14.87 12.47 4.54
C VAL A 67 -13.48 12.30 3.96
N ASN A 68 -12.54 13.19 4.33
CA ASN A 68 -11.18 13.21 3.79
C ASN A 68 -11.15 13.16 2.25
N ILE A 69 -12.06 13.91 1.61
CA ILE A 69 -12.20 14.08 0.15
C ILE A 69 -12.76 12.85 -0.59
N SER A 70 -12.36 11.63 -0.25
CA SER A 70 -12.63 10.45 -1.08
C SER A 70 -13.42 9.32 -0.41
N ILE A 71 -13.56 9.31 0.91
CA ILE A 71 -14.25 8.23 1.61
C ILE A 71 -15.75 8.53 1.60
N ILE A 72 -16.53 7.75 0.86
CA ILE A 72 -17.99 7.88 0.84
C ILE A 72 -18.56 7.35 2.16
N THR A 73 -19.20 8.22 2.92
CA THR A 73 -19.82 7.90 4.22
C THR A 73 -21.33 7.88 4.17
N GLY A 74 -21.94 8.29 3.06
CA GLY A 74 -23.39 8.22 2.91
C GLY A 74 -23.84 8.49 1.50
N PHE A 75 -25.03 8.01 1.19
CA PHE A 75 -25.70 8.15 -0.10
C PHE A 75 -27.17 8.45 0.11
N ARG A 76 -27.63 9.56 -0.45
CA ARG A 76 -28.96 10.11 -0.24
C ARG A 76 -29.66 10.30 -1.59
N VAL A 77 -30.92 9.90 -1.66
CA VAL A 77 -31.78 10.10 -2.83
C VAL A 77 -33.11 10.66 -2.34
N ASP A 78 -33.61 11.72 -2.98
CA ASP A 78 -34.83 12.43 -2.58
C ASP A 78 -34.83 12.86 -1.11
N GLY A 79 -33.66 13.33 -0.62
CA GLY A 79 -33.48 13.75 0.77
C GLY A 79 -33.46 12.62 1.81
N ARG A 80 -33.53 11.34 1.38
CA ARG A 80 -33.53 10.16 2.27
C ARG A 80 -32.24 9.36 2.14
N TRP A 81 -31.60 9.08 3.27
CA TRP A 81 -30.42 8.23 3.30
C TRP A 81 -30.80 6.81 2.89
N ARG A 82 -30.16 6.31 1.84
CA ARG A 82 -30.23 4.88 1.50
C ARG A 82 -29.17 4.09 2.29
N PHE A 83 -28.00 4.71 2.51
CA PHE A 83 -27.09 4.32 3.58
C PHE A 83 -26.36 5.53 4.15
N ARG A 84 -25.90 5.43 5.40
CA ARG A 84 -24.99 6.39 6.02
C ARG A 84 -24.21 5.72 7.14
N LEU A 85 -22.89 5.76 7.04
CA LEU A 85 -21.95 5.21 8.01
C LEU A 85 -21.84 6.12 9.23
N THR A 86 -21.99 5.53 10.40
CA THR A 86 -21.69 6.19 11.67
C THR A 86 -20.17 6.29 11.87
N ASN A 87 -19.75 7.09 12.86
CA ASN A 87 -18.33 7.13 13.24
C ASN A 87 -17.84 5.78 13.78
N GLN A 88 -18.73 4.98 14.38
CA GLN A 88 -18.42 3.62 14.84
C GLN A 88 -18.23 2.66 13.66
N ASP A 89 -19.03 2.79 12.60
CA ASP A 89 -18.85 2.00 11.38
C ASP A 89 -17.51 2.30 10.72
N LEU A 90 -17.14 3.58 10.61
CA LEU A 90 -15.84 4.00 10.05
C LEU A 90 -14.66 3.50 10.88
N ALA A 91 -14.77 3.57 12.21
CA ALA A 91 -13.78 3.01 13.13
C ALA A 91 -13.63 1.48 12.95
N ARG A 92 -14.75 0.76 12.84
CA ARG A 92 -14.76 -0.69 12.59
C ARG A 92 -14.13 -1.02 11.24
N GLU A 93 -14.56 -0.37 10.16
CA GLU A 93 -13.99 -0.60 8.83
C GLU A 93 -12.49 -0.29 8.78
N ALA A 94 -12.02 0.74 9.49
CA ALA A 94 -10.59 1.05 9.57
C ALA A 94 -9.80 -0.06 10.27
N ARG A 95 -10.34 -0.64 11.35
CA ARG A 95 -9.75 -1.81 12.02
C ARG A 95 -9.72 -3.01 11.08
N GLU A 96 -10.85 -3.36 10.47
CA GLU A 96 -10.97 -4.49 9.54
C GLU A 96 -10.01 -4.36 8.36
N ARG A 97 -9.87 -3.17 7.77
CA ARG A 97 -8.89 -2.90 6.70
C ARG A 97 -7.45 -3.09 7.17
N THR A 98 -7.12 -2.60 8.36
CA THR A 98 -5.77 -2.73 8.95
C THR A 98 -5.44 -4.20 9.21
N GLU A 99 -6.38 -4.94 9.81
CA GLU A 99 -6.22 -6.37 10.07
C GLU A 99 -6.13 -7.18 8.78
N ALA A 100 -6.96 -6.88 7.77
CA ALA A 100 -6.92 -7.54 6.47
C ALA A 100 -5.60 -7.26 5.75
N PHE A 101 -5.08 -6.03 5.82
CA PHE A 101 -3.78 -5.68 5.27
C PHE A 101 -2.65 -6.46 5.96
N ARG A 102 -2.63 -6.47 7.31
CA ARG A 102 -1.65 -7.24 8.08
C ARG A 102 -1.72 -8.72 7.76
N ARG A 103 -2.92 -9.31 7.69
CA ARG A 103 -3.12 -10.70 7.30
C ARG A 103 -2.53 -10.99 5.91
N LYS A 104 -2.80 -10.12 4.93
CA LYS A 104 -2.23 -10.26 3.58
C LYS A 104 -0.70 -10.18 3.58
N GLN A 105 -0.09 -9.31 4.39
CA GLN A 105 1.37 -9.26 4.52
C GLN A 105 1.93 -10.55 5.09
N VAL A 106 1.28 -11.11 6.13
CA VAL A 106 1.67 -12.41 6.71
C VAL A 106 1.53 -13.53 5.68
N GLU A 107 0.42 -13.59 4.95
CA GLU A 107 0.20 -14.57 3.89
C GLU A 107 1.26 -14.47 2.79
N GLN A 108 1.61 -13.24 2.37
CA GLN A 108 2.67 -13.01 1.39
C GLN A 108 4.05 -13.42 1.92
N LEU A 109 4.36 -13.09 3.17
CA LEU A 109 5.60 -13.50 3.82
C LEU A 109 5.70 -15.02 3.84
N GLU A 110 4.71 -15.72 4.39
CA GLU A 110 4.75 -17.18 4.49
C GLU A 110 4.81 -17.87 3.12
N ALA A 111 4.11 -17.35 2.11
CA ALA A 111 4.17 -17.87 0.73
C ALA A 111 5.56 -17.72 0.08
N ASN A 112 6.34 -16.70 0.46
CA ASN A 112 7.64 -16.41 -0.17
C ASN A 112 8.85 -16.69 0.73
N LYS A 113 8.63 -16.98 2.01
CA LYS A 113 9.65 -17.06 3.06
C LYS A 113 10.83 -17.94 2.67
N ALA A 114 10.56 -19.17 2.21
CA ALA A 114 11.61 -20.10 1.81
C ALA A 114 12.45 -19.58 0.63
N LYS A 115 11.78 -19.01 -0.39
CA LYS A 115 12.44 -18.40 -1.55
C LYS A 115 13.32 -17.23 -1.12
N TRP A 116 12.76 -16.31 -0.31
CA TRP A 116 13.48 -15.13 0.17
C TRP A 116 14.66 -15.50 1.07
N TRP A 117 14.54 -16.53 1.89
CA TRP A 117 15.66 -17.05 2.69
C TRP A 117 16.78 -17.60 1.81
N ALA A 118 16.45 -18.38 0.77
CA ALA A 118 17.43 -18.93 -0.15
C ALA A 118 18.17 -17.81 -0.91
N VAL A 119 17.43 -16.80 -1.37
CA VAL A 119 18.02 -15.59 -1.98
C VAL A 119 18.98 -14.94 -0.99
N GLU A 120 18.54 -14.64 0.23
CA GLU A 120 19.37 -13.97 1.24
C GLU A 120 20.65 -14.74 1.55
N GLN A 121 20.57 -16.07 1.67
CA GLN A 121 21.74 -16.90 1.94
C GLN A 121 22.75 -16.89 0.79
N SER A 122 22.29 -16.73 -0.45
CA SER A 122 23.14 -16.65 -1.64
C SER A 122 23.84 -15.30 -1.81
N LEU A 123 23.40 -14.26 -1.09
CA LEU A 123 23.97 -12.92 -1.18
C LEU A 123 25.39 -12.85 -0.57
N PRO A 124 26.26 -11.97 -1.10
CA PRO A 124 27.59 -11.75 -0.55
C PRO A 124 27.53 -11.11 0.85
N GLY A 125 28.64 -11.25 1.60
CA GLY A 125 28.73 -10.80 3.00
C GLY A 125 28.37 -9.33 3.22
N TRP A 126 28.82 -8.44 2.33
CA TRP A 126 28.60 -6.99 2.42
C TRP A 126 27.11 -6.61 2.30
N ILE A 127 26.34 -7.31 1.47
CA ILE A 127 24.89 -7.15 1.39
C ILE A 127 24.17 -7.78 2.58
N ARG A 128 24.57 -9.00 2.99
CA ARG A 128 23.93 -9.69 4.11
C ARG A 128 24.05 -8.91 5.42
N ALA A 129 25.17 -8.22 5.64
CA ALA A 129 25.37 -7.34 6.78
C ALA A 129 24.29 -6.24 6.85
N ARG A 130 23.99 -5.61 5.69
CA ARG A 130 22.92 -4.60 5.59
C ARG A 130 21.53 -5.18 5.91
N ILE A 131 21.21 -6.36 5.37
CA ILE A 131 19.92 -7.02 5.63
C ILE A 131 19.78 -7.41 7.11
N ASN A 132 20.84 -7.92 7.73
CA ASN A 132 20.85 -8.26 9.14
C ASN A 132 20.63 -7.02 10.03
N ARG A 133 21.21 -5.87 9.68
CA ARG A 133 20.98 -4.61 10.41
C ARG A 133 19.50 -4.26 10.47
N PHE A 134 18.77 -4.34 9.36
CA PHE A 134 17.32 -4.07 9.36
C PHE A 134 16.54 -5.08 10.17
N ARG A 135 16.93 -6.36 10.08
CA ARG A 135 16.31 -7.43 10.87
C ARG A 135 16.51 -7.20 12.38
N GLU A 136 17.68 -6.74 12.79
CA GLU A 136 18.00 -6.41 14.18
C GLU A 136 17.26 -5.16 14.66
N ALA A 137 17.16 -4.12 13.82
CA ALA A 137 16.52 -2.86 14.18
C ALA A 137 14.98 -2.95 14.26
N ALA A 138 14.34 -3.62 13.29
CA ALA A 138 12.89 -3.59 13.13
C ALA A 138 12.20 -4.97 13.27
N GLY A 139 12.96 -6.06 13.39
CA GLY A 139 12.43 -7.39 13.70
C GLY A 139 11.33 -7.86 12.73
N GLU A 140 10.19 -8.23 13.27
CA GLU A 140 9.02 -8.70 12.49
C GLU A 140 8.54 -7.66 11.48
N LYS A 141 8.61 -6.36 11.81
CA LYS A 141 8.16 -5.29 10.92
C LYS A 141 8.97 -5.27 9.62
N PHE A 142 10.29 -5.43 9.71
CA PHE A 142 11.12 -5.59 8.52
C PHE A 142 10.71 -6.79 7.68
N LEU A 143 10.43 -7.94 8.30
CA LEU A 143 10.03 -9.16 7.57
C LEU A 143 8.71 -9.00 6.82
N LEU A 144 7.75 -8.28 7.40
CA LEU A 144 6.44 -8.05 6.81
C LEU A 144 6.43 -6.94 5.76
N GLU A 145 7.21 -5.88 5.96
CA GLU A 145 7.07 -4.63 5.19
C GLU A 145 8.25 -4.35 4.25
N GLY A 146 9.46 -4.76 4.61
CA GLY A 146 10.69 -4.33 3.92
C GLY A 146 11.46 -5.44 3.22
N TRP A 147 11.39 -6.68 3.73
CA TRP A 147 12.34 -7.73 3.37
C TRP A 147 12.34 -8.08 1.88
N GLY A 148 11.17 -8.32 1.29
CA GLY A 148 11.08 -8.60 -0.15
C GLY A 148 11.59 -7.45 -1.03
N TYR A 149 11.34 -6.19 -0.63
CA TYR A 149 11.80 -5.01 -1.36
C TYR A 149 13.32 -4.87 -1.28
N GLU A 150 13.90 -5.06 -0.09
CA GLU A 150 15.34 -5.00 0.12
C GLU A 150 16.08 -6.15 -0.57
N LEU A 151 15.49 -7.34 -0.65
CA LEU A 151 16.07 -8.45 -1.42
C LEU A 151 16.11 -8.18 -2.92
N ALA A 152 15.15 -7.43 -3.47
CA ALA A 152 15.18 -7.03 -4.87
C ALA A 152 16.33 -6.04 -5.14
N ILE A 153 16.48 -5.02 -4.28
CA ILE A 153 17.59 -4.06 -4.33
C ILE A 153 18.93 -4.78 -4.17
N ALA A 154 19.02 -5.69 -3.20
CA ALA A 154 20.23 -6.45 -2.93
C ALA A 154 20.70 -7.26 -4.14
N GLN A 155 19.80 -8.01 -4.78
CA GLN A 155 20.13 -8.79 -5.97
C GLN A 155 20.60 -7.89 -7.13
N LEU A 156 19.93 -6.75 -7.34
CA LEU A 156 20.36 -5.76 -8.34
C LEU A 156 21.74 -5.19 -8.02
N ALA A 157 22.03 -4.89 -6.76
CA ALA A 157 23.31 -4.32 -6.35
C ALA A 157 24.46 -5.31 -6.60
N VAL A 158 24.24 -6.60 -6.33
CA VAL A 158 25.23 -7.65 -6.67
C VAL A 158 25.44 -7.74 -8.18
N ALA A 159 24.37 -7.73 -8.98
CA ALA A 159 24.49 -7.78 -10.43
C ALA A 159 25.20 -6.55 -11.01
N TYR A 160 24.91 -5.35 -10.49
CA TYR A 160 25.61 -4.12 -10.88
C TYR A 160 27.09 -4.15 -10.51
N ALA A 161 27.44 -4.60 -9.30
CA ALA A 161 28.84 -4.70 -8.87
C ALA A 161 29.65 -5.74 -9.67
N ALA A 162 28.96 -6.70 -10.30
CA ALA A 162 29.56 -7.69 -11.19
C ALA A 162 29.58 -7.25 -12.66
N ASP A 163 29.05 -6.07 -12.99
CA ASP A 163 28.80 -5.59 -14.36
C ASP A 163 27.95 -6.57 -15.20
N ASP A 164 27.05 -7.33 -14.56
CA ASP A 164 26.18 -8.32 -15.22
C ASP A 164 24.85 -7.70 -15.64
N HIS A 165 24.86 -6.97 -16.76
CA HIS A 165 23.67 -6.33 -17.31
C HIS A 165 22.56 -7.32 -17.71
N ALA A 166 22.91 -8.53 -18.12
CA ALA A 166 21.92 -9.54 -18.49
C ALA A 166 21.11 -9.99 -17.26
N GLU A 167 21.79 -10.15 -16.12
CA GLU A 167 21.14 -10.46 -14.86
C GLU A 167 20.31 -9.30 -14.33
N VAL A 168 20.79 -8.05 -14.46
CA VAL A 168 20.01 -6.85 -14.13
C VAL A 168 18.67 -6.83 -14.90
N ASP A 169 18.71 -7.06 -16.22
CA ASP A 169 17.50 -7.07 -17.06
C ASP A 169 16.56 -8.25 -16.74
N ARG A 170 17.12 -9.39 -16.33
CA ARG A 170 16.32 -10.53 -15.87
C ARG A 170 15.61 -10.20 -14.56
N LEU A 171 16.33 -9.68 -13.57
CA LEU A 171 15.78 -9.28 -12.28
C LEU A 171 14.72 -8.18 -12.43
N ALA A 172 14.96 -7.18 -13.29
CA ALA A 172 14.01 -6.10 -13.54
C ALA A 172 12.68 -6.62 -14.09
N ARG A 173 12.72 -7.57 -15.03
CA ARG A 173 11.51 -8.18 -15.59
C ARG A 173 10.79 -9.08 -14.58
N GLU A 174 11.51 -9.91 -13.83
CA GLU A 174 10.90 -10.88 -12.92
C GLU A 174 10.35 -10.25 -11.64
N LEU A 175 11.05 -9.26 -11.09
CA LEU A 175 10.72 -8.60 -9.83
C LEU A 175 9.94 -7.29 -10.05
N GLY A 176 9.83 -6.83 -11.30
CA GLY A 176 9.15 -5.59 -11.65
C GLY A 176 9.83 -4.36 -11.06
N THR A 177 11.16 -4.36 -10.93
CA THR A 177 11.88 -3.26 -10.30
C THR A 177 11.88 -2.01 -11.18
N SER A 178 11.89 -0.83 -10.55
CA SER A 178 11.91 0.44 -11.27
C SER A 178 12.61 1.57 -10.50
N GLY A 179 13.07 2.57 -11.26
CA GLY A 179 13.56 3.87 -10.78
C GLY A 179 14.41 3.80 -9.50
N ASN A 180 13.79 4.15 -8.37
CA ASN A 180 14.41 4.20 -7.05
C ASN A 180 15.18 2.93 -6.67
N GLN A 181 14.66 1.74 -7.01
CA GLN A 181 15.34 0.48 -6.68
C GLN A 181 16.65 0.33 -7.45
N HIS A 182 16.68 0.75 -8.71
CA HIS A 182 17.89 0.69 -9.53
C HIS A 182 18.92 1.72 -9.10
N ASP A 183 18.49 2.96 -8.83
CA ASP A 183 19.41 4.03 -8.43
C ASP A 183 20.04 3.72 -7.06
N PHE A 184 19.25 3.18 -6.14
CA PHE A 184 19.77 2.73 -4.85
C PHE A 184 20.72 1.54 -5.01
N ALA A 185 20.37 0.54 -5.81
CA ALA A 185 21.22 -0.61 -6.08
C ALA A 185 22.57 -0.23 -6.71
N LYS A 186 22.58 0.70 -7.68
CA LYS A 186 23.82 1.25 -8.28
C LYS A 186 24.67 1.98 -7.25
N SER A 187 24.05 2.72 -6.34
CA SER A 187 24.76 3.43 -5.28
C SER A 187 25.45 2.45 -4.33
N LEU A 188 24.78 1.33 -3.99
CA LEU A 188 25.39 0.25 -3.20
C LEU A 188 26.54 -0.43 -3.95
N ALA A 189 26.37 -0.71 -5.24
CA ALA A 189 27.43 -1.30 -6.07
C ALA A 189 28.67 -0.40 -6.16
N ALA A 190 28.48 0.90 -6.39
CA ALA A 190 29.57 1.87 -6.43
C ALA A 190 30.31 2.00 -5.09
N ALA A 191 29.59 1.93 -3.95
CA ALA A 191 30.22 1.90 -2.64
C ALA A 191 31.06 0.63 -2.44
N HIS A 192 30.59 -0.52 -2.93
CA HIS A 192 31.33 -1.78 -2.86
C HIS A 192 32.62 -1.71 -3.71
N GLU A 193 32.54 -1.18 -4.92
CA GLU A 193 33.70 -0.96 -5.79
C GLU A 193 34.75 -0.02 -5.15
N ALA A 194 34.29 0.94 -4.34
CA ALA A 194 35.15 1.83 -3.57
C ALA A 194 35.73 1.18 -2.29
N GLY A 195 35.34 -0.05 -1.97
CA GLY A 195 35.76 -0.78 -0.76
C GLY A 195 35.06 -0.33 0.53
N ASP A 196 33.91 0.33 0.42
CA ASP A 196 33.17 0.90 1.55
C ASP A 196 31.98 0.03 1.99
N ASP A 197 32.27 -1.24 2.27
CA ASP A 197 31.26 -2.22 2.68
C ASP A 197 30.59 -1.86 4.03
N GLU A 198 31.29 -1.11 4.89
CA GLU A 198 30.76 -0.63 6.15
C GLU A 198 29.66 0.43 5.92
N ALA A 199 29.88 1.39 5.02
CA ALA A 199 28.83 2.36 4.66
C ALA A 199 27.62 1.69 4.02
N ILE A 200 27.81 0.62 3.25
CA ILE A 200 26.69 -0.16 2.71
C ILE A 200 25.86 -0.77 3.85
N ALA A 201 26.50 -1.41 4.83
CA ALA A 201 25.80 -1.98 5.97
C ALA A 201 25.00 -0.93 6.75
N GLN A 202 25.54 0.29 6.90
CA GLN A 202 24.91 1.40 7.63
C GLN A 202 23.96 2.27 6.77
N SER A 203 23.85 2.00 5.47
CA SER A 203 22.98 2.76 4.58
C SER A 203 21.50 2.65 4.96
N VAL A 204 20.73 3.68 4.62
CA VAL A 204 19.28 3.72 4.88
C VAL A 204 18.52 2.65 4.08
N ALA A 205 17.30 2.34 4.52
CA ALA A 205 16.36 1.54 3.78
C ALA A 205 16.03 2.15 2.41
N GLY A 206 15.88 1.33 1.38
CA GLY A 206 15.50 1.79 0.04
C GLY A 206 14.11 2.43 0.01
N LEU A 207 13.23 2.07 0.97
CA LEU A 207 11.92 2.67 1.17
C LEU A 207 11.93 3.93 2.05
N ALA A 208 13.06 4.32 2.63
CA ALA A 208 13.16 5.48 3.52
C ALA A 208 12.58 6.79 2.93
N PRO A 209 12.74 7.10 1.62
CA PRO A 209 12.13 8.30 1.03
C PRO A 209 10.59 8.31 1.07
N ILE A 210 9.96 7.14 1.17
CA ILE A 210 8.50 6.97 1.18
C ILE A 210 8.01 6.79 2.61
N THR A 211 8.71 6.00 3.42
CA THR A 211 8.28 5.65 4.78
C THR A 211 8.77 6.63 5.85
N GLY A 212 9.80 7.42 5.55
CA GLY A 212 10.50 8.26 6.52
C GLY A 212 11.34 7.45 7.53
N SER A 213 11.38 6.12 7.41
CA SER A 213 12.09 5.23 8.33
C SER A 213 13.40 4.76 7.70
N ALA A 214 14.51 5.02 8.40
CA ALA A 214 15.85 4.69 7.91
C ALA A 214 16.16 3.19 7.93
N ASP A 215 15.42 2.40 8.69
CA ASP A 215 15.68 0.99 8.95
C ASP A 215 14.43 0.17 9.24
N TYR A 216 13.27 0.69 8.84
CA TYR A 216 11.95 0.12 9.09
C TYR A 216 11.50 0.16 10.56
N SER A 217 12.22 0.85 11.47
CA SER A 217 11.71 1.19 12.81
C SER A 217 10.47 2.07 12.77
#